data_AF-A0A6N7I699-F1
#
_entry.id   AF-A0A6N7I699-F1
#
_cell.length_a   1.000
_cell.length_b   1.000
_cell.length_c   1.000
_cell.angle_alpha   90.00
_cell.angle_beta   90.00
_cell.angle_gamma   90.00
#
_symmetry.space_group_name_H-M   'P 1'
#
loop_
_entity.id
_entity.type
_entity.pdbx_description
1 polymer ?
#
loop_
_entity_poly.entity_id
_entity_poly.type
_entity_poly.pdbx_seq_one_letter_code
_entity_poly.pdbx_strand_id
1 'polypeptide(L)'
;MTVFRVRVLALTLGASVALSPAPQAAIPPADPHTLDMRLGRQLDSWAASGRQFLLVDPRGDGRAVEVLGDVSTARHIAVLVPGSDQTLANFDGGPANPRTAPARTARLLAGAIEAADPGSVALGRTAVVAWLGYDPPDGLLAGARSEPAIAGARALLRFLHAVNPRGSAHLTMVCHSYGSVVCGHLAPVLRDAPGRVGDIVVLASPGMDVGSAAELHTTARLWAARAEGDWIGHVPHLRFAGLGHGADPVSGYFGACVFSTRGARGHAGYYEPGSESLRNVVRIVLGRGGRVEYAGAAPRKGCDAHIEGTRDGRE
;
A
#
# COMPACT_ATOMS: atom_id res chain seq x y z
N MET A 1 26.08 -40.62 -50.58
CA MET A 1 25.60 -39.21 -50.62
C MET A 1 24.08 -39.21 -50.50
N THR A 2 23.56 -38.30 -49.67
CA THR A 2 22.17 -37.74 -49.61
C THR A 2 21.63 -37.67 -48.17
N VAL A 3 22.19 -36.70 -47.45
CA VAL A 3 21.56 -35.66 -46.60
C VAL A 3 20.34 -36.03 -45.73
N PHE A 4 20.57 -35.97 -44.42
CA PHE A 4 19.59 -35.78 -43.34
C PHE A 4 18.72 -34.53 -43.56
N ARG A 5 17.40 -34.64 -43.40
CA ARG A 5 16.50 -33.49 -43.20
C ARG A 5 15.83 -33.59 -41.83
N VAL A 6 16.38 -32.85 -40.87
CA VAL A 6 15.73 -32.50 -39.61
C VAL A 6 14.65 -31.46 -39.93
N ARG A 7 13.38 -31.76 -39.64
CA ARG A 7 12.28 -30.78 -39.67
C ARG A 7 12.23 -30.09 -38.31
N VAL A 8 12.68 -28.85 -38.25
CA VAL A 8 12.39 -27.92 -37.14
C VAL A 8 10.96 -27.42 -37.34
N LEU A 9 10.08 -27.72 -36.39
CA LEU A 9 8.72 -27.18 -36.35
C LEU A 9 8.79 -25.81 -35.65
N ALA A 10 8.77 -24.74 -36.44
CA ALA A 10 8.65 -23.38 -35.93
C ALA A 10 7.20 -23.16 -35.47
N LEU A 11 6.97 -23.01 -34.16
CA LEU A 11 5.72 -22.48 -33.63
C LEU A 11 5.71 -20.96 -33.84
N THR A 12 4.89 -20.50 -34.78
CA THR A 12 4.55 -19.08 -34.94
C THR A 12 3.51 -18.70 -33.87
N LEU A 13 3.92 -17.97 -32.83
CA LEU A 13 2.99 -17.20 -31.99
C LEU A 13 2.59 -15.94 -32.77
N GLY A 14 1.33 -15.87 -33.19
CA GLY A 14 0.77 -14.70 -33.84
C GLY A 14 -0.67 -14.46 -33.40
N ALA A 15 -0.83 -13.65 -32.35
CA ALA A 15 -2.04 -12.86 -32.09
C ALA A 15 -1.72 -11.79 -31.03
N SER A 16 -1.12 -10.68 -31.47
CA SER A 16 -1.00 -9.47 -30.65
C SER A 16 -2.38 -8.82 -30.53
N VAL A 17 -3.06 -9.03 -29.41
CA VAL A 17 -4.22 -8.20 -29.04
C VAL A 17 -3.67 -6.86 -28.57
N ALA A 18 -3.64 -5.87 -29.47
CA ALA A 18 -3.38 -4.49 -29.11
C ALA A 18 -4.59 -3.94 -28.36
N LEU A 19 -4.57 -4.03 -27.02
CA LEU A 19 -5.43 -3.22 -26.17
C LEU A 19 -4.84 -1.81 -26.15
N SER A 20 -5.38 -0.92 -26.99
CA SER A 20 -5.10 0.52 -26.88
C SER A 20 -5.67 1.02 -25.55
N PRO A 21 -4.85 1.53 -24.61
CA PRO A 21 -5.40 2.30 -23.50
C PRO A 21 -6.09 3.54 -24.08
N ALA A 22 -7.29 3.85 -23.57
CA ALA A 22 -7.93 5.13 -23.87
C ALA A 22 -6.92 6.24 -23.56
N PRO A 23 -6.75 7.25 -24.44
CA PRO A 23 -5.80 8.32 -24.19
C PRO A 23 -6.23 9.08 -22.95
N GLN A 24 -5.52 8.88 -21.84
CA GLN A 24 -5.48 9.85 -20.77
C GLN A 24 -4.90 11.11 -21.40
N ALA A 25 -5.72 12.15 -21.53
CA ALA A 25 -5.26 13.44 -22.01
C ALA A 25 -4.02 13.81 -21.19
N ALA A 26 -2.87 13.91 -21.86
CA ALA A 26 -1.63 14.35 -21.22
C ALA A 26 -1.90 15.76 -20.71
N ILE A 27 -2.00 15.90 -19.38
CA ILE A 27 -2.01 17.21 -18.76
C ILE A 27 -0.63 17.80 -19.07
N PRO A 28 -0.53 18.95 -19.74
CA PRO A 28 0.77 19.55 -20.01
C PRO A 28 1.50 19.73 -18.67
N PRO A 29 2.80 19.41 -18.61
CA PRO A 29 3.57 19.58 -17.37
C PRO A 29 3.40 21.02 -16.91
N ALA A 30 3.01 21.19 -15.64
CA ALA A 30 2.90 22.51 -15.08
C ALA A 30 4.29 23.17 -15.08
N ASP A 31 4.33 24.45 -15.44
CA ASP A 31 5.54 25.27 -15.38
C ASP A 31 6.18 25.17 -13.97
N PRO A 32 7.50 24.89 -13.85
CA PRO A 32 8.21 24.79 -12.58
C PRO A 32 7.94 25.94 -11.61
N HIS A 33 7.83 27.19 -12.09
CA HIS A 33 7.51 28.33 -11.23
C HIS A 33 6.09 28.27 -10.66
N THR A 34 5.14 27.77 -11.46
CA THR A 34 3.76 27.58 -11.02
C THR A 34 3.64 26.42 -10.03
N LEU A 35 4.44 25.35 -10.19
CA LEU A 35 4.53 24.25 -9.25
C LEU A 35 5.10 24.71 -7.90
N ASP A 36 6.19 25.47 -7.93
CA ASP A 36 6.83 26.00 -6.72
C ASP A 36 5.89 26.94 -5.94
N MET A 37 5.19 27.86 -6.63
CA MET A 37 4.18 28.70 -6.00
C MET A 37 3.00 27.91 -5.41
N ARG A 38 2.54 26.84 -6.09
CA ARG A 38 1.46 25.98 -5.58
C ARG A 38 1.92 25.22 -4.34
N LEU A 39 3.14 24.71 -4.37
CA LEU A 39 3.73 24.02 -3.23
C LEU A 39 3.91 24.96 -2.04
N GLY A 40 4.43 26.18 -2.25
CA GLY A 40 4.55 27.19 -1.18
C GLY A 40 3.22 27.49 -0.50
N ARG A 41 2.17 27.78 -1.28
CA ARG A 41 0.82 28.00 -0.73
C ARG A 41 0.25 26.79 0.01
N GLN A 42 0.54 25.57 -0.49
CA GLN A 42 0.14 24.35 0.18
C GLN A 42 0.81 24.22 1.55
N LEU A 43 2.12 24.45 1.64
CA LEU A 43 2.86 24.40 2.90
C LEU A 43 2.37 25.46 3.91
N ASP A 44 2.11 26.68 3.44
CA ASP A 44 1.52 27.74 4.28
C ASP A 44 0.15 27.33 4.82
N SER A 45 -0.69 26.71 3.97
CA SER A 45 -2.00 26.21 4.37
C SER A 45 -1.89 25.09 5.42
N TRP A 46 -0.88 24.23 5.31
CA TRP A 46 -0.64 23.15 6.27
C TRP A 46 -0.25 23.71 7.63
N ALA A 47 0.68 24.67 7.64
CA ALA A 47 1.09 25.36 8.86
C ALA A 47 -0.09 26.05 9.57
N ALA A 48 -1.04 26.60 8.81
CA ALA A 48 -2.23 27.26 9.36
C ALA A 48 -3.35 26.28 9.81
N SER A 49 -3.30 25.02 9.38
CA SER A 49 -4.43 24.06 9.52
C SER A 49 -4.46 23.25 10.81
N GLY A 50 -3.42 23.34 11.66
CA GLY A 50 -3.29 22.49 12.86
C GLY A 50 -3.02 21.01 12.56
N ARG A 51 -2.70 20.67 11.30
CA ARG A 51 -2.27 19.33 10.91
C ARG A 51 -0.95 18.96 11.57
N GLN A 52 -0.80 17.69 11.88
CA GLN A 52 0.38 17.15 12.56
C GLN A 52 1.29 16.45 11.56
N PHE A 53 2.52 16.94 11.43
CA PHE A 53 3.53 16.34 10.56
C PHE A 53 4.77 15.93 11.37
N LEU A 54 5.28 14.73 11.11
CA LEU A 54 6.55 14.25 11.63
C LEU A 54 7.72 14.58 10.70
N LEU A 55 7.42 14.79 9.42
CA LEU A 55 8.38 15.14 8.38
C LEU A 55 7.68 15.99 7.32
N VAL A 56 8.34 17.05 6.90
CA VAL A 56 8.09 17.74 5.62
C VAL A 56 9.46 18.10 5.04
N ASP A 57 9.76 17.61 3.85
CA ASP A 57 11.00 17.89 3.13
C ASP A 57 10.65 18.21 1.67
N PRO A 58 10.76 19.46 1.22
CA PRO A 58 10.36 19.85 -0.13
C PRO A 58 11.39 19.52 -1.22
N ARG A 59 12.53 18.89 -0.88
CA ARG A 59 13.58 18.60 -1.86
C ARG A 59 13.17 17.46 -2.80
N GLY A 60 13.51 17.61 -4.09
CA GLY A 60 13.13 16.65 -5.13
C GLY A 60 11.61 16.59 -5.30
N ASP A 61 11.05 15.39 -5.43
CA ASP A 61 9.60 15.18 -5.42
C ASP A 61 8.95 15.43 -4.04
N GLY A 62 9.79 15.62 -3.04
CA GLY A 62 9.41 15.97 -1.68
C GLY A 62 8.86 14.79 -0.88
N ARG A 63 8.85 14.95 0.43
CA ARG A 63 8.44 13.95 1.41
C ARG A 63 7.55 14.59 2.46
N ALA A 64 6.55 13.86 2.89
CA ALA A 64 5.70 14.26 4.01
C ALA A 64 5.22 13.05 4.79
N VAL A 65 5.17 13.20 6.11
CA VAL A 65 4.58 12.22 7.01
C VAL A 65 3.58 12.94 7.89
N GLU A 66 2.29 12.76 7.59
CA GLU A 66 1.18 13.32 8.37
C GLU A 66 0.62 12.27 9.32
N VAL A 67 0.26 12.69 10.53
CA VAL A 67 -0.36 11.86 11.56
C VAL A 67 -1.77 12.35 11.84
N LEU A 68 -2.70 11.41 11.91
CA LEU A 68 -4.07 11.61 12.39
C LEU A 68 -4.25 10.76 13.65
N GLY A 69 -4.54 11.41 14.79
CA GLY A 69 -4.50 10.77 16.11
C GLY A 69 -3.16 11.04 16.81
N ASP A 70 -2.68 10.11 17.64
CA ASP A 70 -1.43 10.27 18.37
C ASP A 70 -0.65 8.95 18.44
N VAL A 71 0.50 8.88 17.77
CA VAL A 71 1.35 7.67 17.73
C VAL A 71 1.99 7.33 19.07
N SER A 72 2.09 8.28 20.00
CA SER A 72 2.71 8.08 21.31
C SER A 72 1.80 7.35 22.31
N THR A 73 0.48 7.47 22.13
CA THR A 73 -0.55 6.86 22.99
C THR A 73 -1.34 5.75 22.30
N ALA A 74 -1.23 5.65 20.97
CA ALA A 74 -1.96 4.67 20.17
C ALA A 74 -1.65 3.22 20.55
N ARG A 75 -2.72 2.42 20.62
CA ARG A 75 -2.69 0.95 20.68
C ARG A 75 -2.62 0.34 19.29
N HIS A 76 -3.19 1.02 18.29
CA HIS A 76 -3.16 0.63 16.89
C HIS A 76 -2.54 1.74 16.05
N ILE A 77 -1.54 1.42 15.22
CA ILE A 77 -0.95 2.39 14.30
C ILE A 77 -1.07 1.82 12.88
N ALA A 78 -1.81 2.52 12.03
CA ALA A 78 -1.91 2.22 10.61
C ALA A 78 -0.96 3.12 9.81
N VAL A 79 -0.05 2.53 9.03
CA VAL A 79 0.88 3.27 8.18
C VAL A 79 0.54 3.00 6.71
N LEU A 80 0.08 4.04 6.01
CA LEU A 80 -0.27 3.95 4.59
C LEU A 80 0.98 4.22 3.74
N VAL A 81 1.39 3.22 2.97
CA VAL A 81 2.55 3.27 2.09
C VAL A 81 2.07 3.46 0.66
N PRO A 82 2.33 4.62 0.03
CA PRO A 82 1.85 4.94 -1.30
C PRO A 82 2.60 4.19 -2.40
N GLY A 83 1.97 4.12 -3.58
CA GLY A 83 2.58 3.64 -4.80
C GLY A 83 3.30 4.72 -5.61
N SER A 84 3.50 4.43 -6.89
CA SER A 84 4.11 5.31 -7.90
C SER A 84 3.41 6.67 -8.02
N ASP A 85 4.14 7.62 -8.60
CA ASP A 85 3.66 8.96 -8.95
C ASP A 85 3.19 9.82 -7.76
N GLN A 86 3.43 9.40 -6.51
CA GLN A 86 3.11 10.23 -5.34
C GLN A 86 4.26 11.18 -5.02
N THR A 87 3.93 12.46 -4.88
CA THR A 87 4.87 13.54 -4.60
C THR A 87 4.29 14.45 -3.53
N LEU A 88 5.11 15.33 -2.95
CA LEU A 88 4.65 16.34 -2.01
C LEU A 88 3.60 17.26 -2.64
N ALA A 89 3.73 17.54 -3.95
CA ALA A 89 2.80 18.40 -4.69
C ALA A 89 1.40 17.80 -4.87
N ASN A 90 1.25 16.48 -4.80
CA ASN A 90 -0.05 15.80 -4.88
C ASN A 90 -0.48 15.13 -3.56
N PHE A 91 0.20 15.44 -2.45
CA PHE A 91 0.01 14.79 -1.15
C PHE A 91 -1.44 14.87 -0.64
N ASP A 92 -2.12 16.01 -0.85
CA ASP A 92 -3.54 16.20 -0.50
C ASP A 92 -4.53 15.83 -1.62
N GLY A 93 -4.03 15.60 -2.84
CA GLY A 93 -4.82 15.44 -4.04
C GLY A 93 -4.21 16.15 -5.23
N GLY A 94 -4.76 15.91 -6.41
CA GLY A 94 -4.35 16.61 -7.62
C GLY A 94 -5.15 16.15 -8.84
N PRO A 95 -5.01 16.84 -9.99
CA PRO A 95 -5.77 16.51 -11.21
C PRO A 95 -5.46 15.10 -11.74
N ALA A 96 -4.22 14.64 -11.59
CA ALA A 96 -3.78 13.35 -12.10
C ALA A 96 -4.17 12.16 -11.22
N ASN A 97 -4.28 12.35 -9.89
CA ASN A 97 -4.56 11.24 -8.98
C ASN A 97 -5.23 11.67 -7.66
N PRO A 98 -6.48 12.16 -7.71
CA PRO A 98 -7.14 12.68 -6.51
C PRO A 98 -7.51 11.58 -5.51
N ARG A 99 -7.61 10.32 -5.94
CA ARG A 99 -8.19 9.25 -5.11
C ARG A 99 -7.17 8.44 -4.31
N THR A 100 -5.90 8.37 -4.72
CA THR A 100 -4.84 7.68 -3.95
C THR A 100 -3.89 8.61 -3.21
N ALA A 101 -4.16 9.92 -3.21
CA ALA A 101 -3.32 10.89 -2.51
C ALA A 101 -3.11 10.50 -1.02
N PRO A 102 -1.85 10.51 -0.52
CA PRO A 102 -1.51 10.02 0.81
C PRO A 102 -2.38 10.61 1.94
N ALA A 103 -2.49 11.94 2.03
CA ALA A 103 -3.25 12.58 3.08
C ALA A 103 -4.76 12.28 2.97
N ARG A 104 -5.29 12.24 1.74
CA ARG A 104 -6.71 11.96 1.51
C ARG A 104 -7.07 10.55 1.94
N THR A 105 -6.28 9.55 1.53
CA THR A 105 -6.54 8.15 1.90
C THR A 105 -6.39 7.92 3.40
N ALA A 106 -5.43 8.57 4.05
CA ALA A 106 -5.31 8.54 5.52
C ALA A 106 -6.52 9.15 6.22
N ARG A 107 -7.04 10.30 5.75
CA ARG A 107 -8.26 10.91 6.30
C ARG A 107 -9.50 10.02 6.13
N LEU A 108 -9.64 9.37 4.97
CA LEU A 108 -10.74 8.43 4.72
C LEU A 108 -10.66 7.22 5.66
N LEU A 109 -9.46 6.67 5.87
CA LEU A 109 -9.28 5.58 6.81
C LEU A 109 -9.54 6.02 8.25
N ALA A 110 -8.99 7.16 8.67
CA ALA A 110 -9.20 7.69 10.02
C ALA A 110 -10.68 7.96 10.31
N GLY A 111 -11.40 8.58 9.37
CA GLY A 111 -12.84 8.81 9.50
C GLY A 111 -13.64 7.51 9.56
N ALA A 112 -13.26 6.49 8.78
CA ALA A 112 -13.92 5.19 8.82
C ALA A 112 -13.62 4.40 10.11
N ILE A 113 -12.41 4.53 10.65
CA ILE A 113 -12.05 3.99 11.97
C ILE A 113 -12.89 4.66 13.05
N GLU A 114 -12.95 5.99 13.07
CA GLU A 114 -13.71 6.75 14.05
C GLU A 114 -15.21 6.42 14.01
N ALA A 115 -15.78 6.23 12.81
CA ALA A 115 -17.16 5.79 12.65
C ALA A 115 -17.41 4.35 13.16
N ALA A 116 -16.42 3.46 13.06
CA ALA A 116 -16.53 2.06 13.47
C ALA A 116 -16.14 1.80 14.93
N ASP A 117 -15.39 2.74 15.54
CA ASP A 117 -14.93 2.72 16.92
C ASP A 117 -14.87 4.17 17.45
N PRO A 118 -15.98 4.76 17.90
CA PRO A 118 -15.99 6.15 18.35
C PRO A 118 -14.95 6.45 19.45
N GLY A 119 -14.26 7.57 19.30
CA GLY A 119 -13.15 8.01 20.13
C GLY A 119 -11.83 7.28 19.85
N SER A 120 -11.74 6.38 18.86
CA SER A 120 -10.49 5.65 18.62
C SER A 120 -9.39 6.58 18.13
N VAL A 121 -9.69 7.41 17.14
CA VAL A 121 -8.72 8.38 16.62
C VAL A 121 -8.72 9.63 17.50
N ALA A 122 -9.90 10.15 17.83
CA ALA A 122 -10.03 11.41 18.57
C ALA A 122 -9.41 11.38 19.98
N LEU A 123 -9.44 10.22 20.66
CA LEU A 123 -8.84 10.05 21.99
C LEU A 123 -7.45 9.37 21.93
N GLY A 124 -6.85 9.24 20.75
CA GLY A 124 -5.48 8.74 20.59
C GLY A 124 -5.31 7.22 20.79
N ARG A 125 -6.38 6.40 20.72
CA ARG A 125 -6.24 4.93 20.78
C ARG A 125 -5.75 4.32 19.46
N THR A 126 -6.03 4.98 18.35
CA THR A 126 -5.61 4.60 17.01
C THR A 126 -5.00 5.80 16.29
N ALA A 127 -3.83 5.61 15.69
CA ALA A 127 -3.20 6.61 14.84
C ALA A 127 -3.16 6.12 13.38
N VAL A 128 -3.42 7.02 12.44
CA VAL A 128 -3.27 6.77 11.00
C VAL A 128 -2.20 7.69 10.45
N VAL A 129 -1.22 7.11 9.76
CA VAL A 129 -0.09 7.83 9.19
C VAL A 129 -0.17 7.80 7.68
N ALA A 130 -0.25 8.98 7.05
CA ALA A 130 0.04 9.14 5.62
C ALA A 130 1.56 9.22 5.44
N TRP A 131 2.19 8.16 4.93
CA TRP A 131 3.65 8.06 4.88
C TRP A 131 4.19 8.20 3.45
N LEU A 132 4.57 9.42 3.04
CA LEU A 132 5.40 9.67 1.86
C LEU A 132 6.85 9.89 2.30
N GLY A 133 7.51 8.82 2.74
CA GLY A 133 8.86 8.87 3.31
C GLY A 133 9.99 8.38 2.39
N TYR A 134 9.67 8.02 1.15
CA TYR A 134 10.62 7.56 0.14
C TYR A 134 10.44 8.35 -1.16
N ASP A 135 11.19 7.98 -2.19
CA ASP A 135 11.12 8.53 -3.54
C ASP A 135 10.38 7.52 -4.44
N PRO A 136 9.07 7.66 -4.67
CA PRO A 136 8.30 6.72 -5.47
C PRO A 136 8.72 6.81 -6.94
N PRO A 137 8.70 5.69 -7.69
CA PRO A 137 9.05 5.73 -9.11
C PRO A 137 8.00 6.47 -9.94
N ASP A 138 8.48 7.20 -10.95
CA ASP A 138 7.65 7.87 -11.96
C ASP A 138 7.17 6.89 -13.05
N GLY A 139 5.86 6.65 -13.05
CA GLY A 139 5.18 5.82 -14.03
C GLY A 139 5.53 4.33 -13.97
N LEU A 140 4.89 3.56 -14.85
CA LEU A 140 4.98 2.10 -14.83
C LEU A 140 6.37 1.55 -15.17
N LEU A 141 7.12 2.22 -16.05
CA LEU A 141 8.43 1.73 -16.49
C LEU A 141 9.48 1.81 -15.39
N ALA A 142 9.56 2.95 -14.69
CA ALA A 142 10.39 3.05 -13.49
C ALA A 142 9.82 2.16 -12.37
N GLY A 143 8.49 2.07 -12.30
CA GLY A 143 7.76 1.21 -11.38
C GLY A 143 7.96 -0.28 -11.60
N ALA A 144 8.60 -0.75 -12.67
CA ALA A 144 8.94 -2.17 -12.86
C ALA A 144 10.23 -2.58 -12.12
N ARG A 145 11.00 -1.60 -11.63
CA ARG A 145 12.30 -1.80 -10.99
C ARG A 145 12.16 -1.90 -9.48
N SER A 146 13.07 -2.60 -8.81
CA SER A 146 13.02 -2.83 -7.35
C SER A 146 13.77 -1.78 -6.53
N GLU A 147 14.70 -1.03 -7.13
CA GLU A 147 15.62 -0.14 -6.40
C GLU A 147 14.89 0.93 -5.57
N PRO A 148 13.85 1.62 -6.09
CA PRO A 148 13.06 2.55 -5.28
C PRO A 148 12.39 1.86 -4.08
N ALA A 149 11.86 0.65 -4.28
CA ALA A 149 11.25 -0.13 -3.21
C ALA A 149 12.25 -0.56 -2.13
N ILE A 150 13.47 -0.96 -2.50
CA ILE A 150 14.55 -1.30 -1.57
C ILE A 150 14.98 -0.07 -0.75
N ALA A 151 15.08 1.10 -1.39
CA ALA A 151 15.35 2.35 -0.69
C ALA A 151 14.20 2.73 0.26
N GLY A 152 12.96 2.58 -0.21
CA GLY A 152 11.75 2.81 0.56
C GLY A 152 11.64 1.89 1.78
N ALA A 153 11.96 0.60 1.66
CA ALA A 153 11.90 -0.35 2.77
C ALA A 153 12.86 0.05 3.91
N ARG A 154 14.07 0.50 3.57
CA ARG A 154 15.04 1.02 4.56
C ARG A 154 14.52 2.27 5.26
N ALA A 155 13.88 3.18 4.52
CA ALA A 155 13.29 4.39 5.09
C ALA A 155 12.09 4.05 5.99
N LEU A 156 11.24 3.12 5.56
CA LEU A 156 10.07 2.67 6.31
C LEU A 156 10.48 1.97 7.60
N LEU A 157 11.50 1.09 7.58
CA LEU A 157 12.03 0.47 8.80
C LEU A 157 12.44 1.50 9.86
N ARG A 158 13.20 2.53 9.45
CA ARG A 158 13.61 3.62 10.36
C ARG A 158 12.40 4.36 10.91
N PHE A 159 11.40 4.61 10.07
CA PHE A 159 10.17 5.27 10.48
C PHE A 159 9.40 4.43 11.51
N LEU A 160 9.20 3.13 11.25
CA LEU A 160 8.48 2.23 12.16
C LEU A 160 9.15 2.14 13.54
N HIS A 161 10.49 2.08 13.58
CA HIS A 161 11.24 2.14 14.84
C HIS A 161 11.04 3.47 15.58
N ALA A 162 10.96 4.59 14.86
CA ALA A 162 10.78 5.91 15.47
C ALA A 162 9.38 6.08 16.09
N VAL A 163 8.33 5.54 15.46
CA VAL A 163 6.94 5.71 15.94
C VAL A 163 6.47 4.60 16.88
N ASN A 164 7.19 3.48 16.97
CA ASN A 164 6.87 2.40 17.91
C ASN A 164 8.13 1.78 18.56
N PRO A 165 8.99 2.58 19.21
CA PRO A 165 10.31 2.13 19.67
C PRO A 165 10.25 1.02 20.73
N ARG A 166 9.14 0.91 21.46
CA ARG A 166 8.91 -0.11 22.49
C ARG A 166 8.12 -1.32 21.97
N GLY A 167 7.65 -1.29 20.73
CA GLY A 167 6.79 -2.34 20.18
C GLY A 167 5.46 -2.52 20.91
N SER A 168 4.98 -1.51 21.65
CA SER A 168 3.77 -1.58 22.46
C SER A 168 2.49 -1.43 21.64
N ALA A 169 2.57 -0.72 20.50
CA ALA A 169 1.45 -0.59 19.58
C ALA A 169 1.42 -1.75 18.57
N HIS A 170 0.22 -2.18 18.19
CA HIS A 170 0.01 -3.06 17.06
C HIS A 170 0.11 -2.26 15.76
N LEU A 171 1.13 -2.58 14.94
CA LEU A 171 1.35 -1.92 13.65
C LEU A 171 0.66 -2.68 12.52
N THR A 172 -0.05 -1.92 11.67
CA THR A 172 -0.61 -2.39 10.40
C THR A 172 -0.04 -1.56 9.26
N MET A 173 0.65 -2.21 8.33
CA MET A 173 1.09 -1.53 7.10
C MET A 173 0.01 -1.70 6.03
N VAL A 174 -0.41 -0.60 5.39
CA VAL A 174 -1.37 -0.60 4.30
C VAL A 174 -0.68 -0.11 3.04
N CYS A 175 -0.26 -1.04 2.19
CA CYS A 175 0.65 -0.82 1.10
C CYS A 175 -0.10 -0.85 -0.23
N HIS A 176 -0.20 0.30 -0.89
CA HIS A 176 -0.97 0.45 -2.12
C HIS A 176 -0.05 0.43 -3.35
N SER A 177 -0.43 -0.33 -4.38
CA SER A 177 0.28 -0.38 -5.66
C SER A 177 1.78 -0.69 -5.46
N TYR A 178 2.69 0.11 -6.01
CA TYR A 178 4.14 -0.04 -5.82
C TYR A 178 4.58 -0.07 -4.34
N GLY A 179 3.81 0.53 -3.42
CA GLY A 179 4.04 0.42 -1.99
C GLY A 179 4.03 -1.02 -1.47
N SER A 180 3.32 -1.94 -2.15
CA SER A 180 3.36 -3.37 -1.81
C SER A 180 4.75 -4.01 -2.05
N VAL A 181 5.51 -3.50 -3.02
CA VAL A 181 6.91 -3.92 -3.27
C VAL A 181 7.81 -3.41 -2.16
N VAL A 182 7.61 -2.16 -1.71
CA VAL A 182 8.29 -1.58 -0.53
C VAL A 182 8.05 -2.47 0.70
N CYS A 183 6.81 -2.85 0.95
CA CYS A 183 6.45 -3.71 2.08
C CYS A 183 6.98 -5.14 1.91
N GLY A 184 7.09 -5.66 0.68
CA GLY A 184 7.73 -6.93 0.36
C GLY A 184 9.21 -6.96 0.77
N HIS A 185 9.97 -5.91 0.44
CA HIS A 185 11.37 -5.79 0.84
C HIS A 185 11.57 -5.55 2.34
N LEU A 186 10.59 -4.96 3.01
CA LEU A 186 10.63 -4.77 4.46
C LEU A 186 10.30 -6.06 5.22
N ALA A 187 9.39 -6.89 4.72
CA ALA A 187 8.83 -8.03 5.44
C ALA A 187 9.88 -9.00 6.05
N PRO A 188 10.98 -9.37 5.35
CA PRO A 188 11.97 -10.30 5.90
C PRO A 188 12.70 -9.79 7.14
N VAL A 189 12.84 -8.47 7.28
CA VAL A 189 13.59 -7.86 8.41
C VAL A 189 12.69 -7.49 9.59
N LEU A 190 11.36 -7.66 9.47
CA LEU A 190 10.43 -7.36 10.55
C LEU A 190 10.47 -8.38 11.70
N ARG A 191 10.98 -9.59 11.44
CA ARG A 191 11.10 -10.64 12.47
C ARG A 191 11.95 -10.20 13.66
N ASP A 192 13.02 -9.48 13.36
CA ASP A 192 14.03 -9.07 14.33
C ASP A 192 13.87 -7.59 14.75
N ALA A 193 12.87 -6.89 14.20
CA ALA A 193 12.66 -5.47 14.40
C ALA A 193 11.88 -5.18 15.70
N PRO A 194 12.36 -4.26 16.56
CA PRO A 194 11.55 -3.72 17.66
C PRO A 194 10.38 -2.90 17.10
N GLY A 195 9.18 -3.44 17.20
CA GLY A 195 7.99 -2.84 16.58
C GLY A 195 7.14 -3.92 15.95
N ARG A 196 6.17 -4.45 16.70
CA ARG A 196 5.37 -5.61 16.28
C ARG A 196 4.41 -5.23 15.15
N VAL A 197 4.89 -5.30 13.91
CA VAL A 197 4.04 -5.31 12.72
C VAL A 197 3.27 -6.63 12.72
N GLY A 198 1.98 -6.54 13.06
CA GLY A 198 1.10 -7.70 13.13
C GLY A 198 0.42 -8.02 11.81
N ASP A 199 0.20 -7.00 10.99
CA ASP A 199 -0.53 -7.13 9.73
C ASP A 199 0.11 -6.30 8.61
N ILE A 200 0.18 -6.90 7.42
CA ILE A 200 0.55 -6.25 6.16
C ILE A 200 -0.65 -6.40 5.22
N VAL A 201 -1.20 -5.28 4.79
CA VAL A 201 -2.31 -5.20 3.84
C VAL A 201 -1.77 -4.71 2.51
N VAL A 202 -1.87 -5.50 1.45
CA VAL A 202 -1.50 -5.08 0.10
C VAL A 202 -2.75 -4.86 -0.75
N LEU A 203 -2.86 -3.65 -1.30
CA LEU A 203 -3.96 -3.21 -2.14
C LEU A 203 -3.43 -2.94 -3.54
N ALA A 204 -4.12 -3.39 -4.58
CA ALA A 204 -3.74 -3.07 -5.97
C ALA A 204 -2.29 -3.49 -6.32
N SER A 205 -1.80 -4.60 -5.76
CA SER A 205 -0.38 -4.95 -5.82
C SER A 205 0.03 -5.48 -7.21
N PRO A 206 1.14 -4.99 -7.80
CA PRO A 206 1.77 -5.66 -8.94
C PRO A 206 2.54 -6.92 -8.53
N GLY A 207 2.77 -7.14 -7.24
CA GLY A 207 3.61 -8.17 -6.65
C GLY A 207 4.39 -7.64 -5.44
N MET A 208 5.18 -8.50 -4.81
CA MET A 208 5.97 -8.19 -3.61
C MET A 208 7.45 -8.59 -3.74
N ASP A 209 7.94 -8.75 -4.97
CA ASP A 209 9.28 -9.25 -5.32
C ASP A 209 9.58 -10.68 -4.84
N VAL A 210 8.54 -11.49 -4.66
CA VAL A 210 8.62 -12.90 -4.25
C VAL A 210 7.64 -13.77 -5.03
N GLY A 211 7.87 -15.09 -5.05
CA GLY A 211 6.97 -16.07 -5.65
C GLY A 211 5.82 -16.51 -4.75
N SER A 212 5.97 -16.35 -3.42
CA SER A 212 5.00 -16.78 -2.42
C SER A 212 5.11 -15.98 -1.13
N ALA A 213 4.04 -15.99 -0.32
CA ALA A 213 4.02 -15.36 1.00
C ALA A 213 5.05 -15.97 1.97
N ALA A 214 5.43 -17.25 1.78
CA ALA A 214 6.43 -17.91 2.62
C ALA A 214 7.84 -17.32 2.44
N GLU A 215 8.17 -16.84 1.24
CA GLU A 215 9.44 -16.18 0.92
C GLU A 215 9.58 -14.78 1.54
N LEU A 216 8.50 -14.19 2.06
CA LEU A 216 8.58 -12.92 2.80
C LEU A 216 9.21 -13.08 4.18
N HIS A 217 9.36 -14.32 4.68
CA HIS A 217 10.00 -14.65 5.96
C HIS A 217 9.48 -13.86 7.18
N THR A 218 8.25 -13.35 7.11
CA THR A 218 7.62 -12.55 8.16
C THR A 218 6.67 -13.38 9.04
N THR A 219 6.43 -12.89 10.26
CA THR A 219 5.37 -13.39 11.14
C THR A 219 4.09 -12.56 11.04
N ALA A 220 4.12 -11.44 10.32
CA ALA A 220 2.94 -10.61 10.11
C ALA A 220 1.92 -11.37 9.24
N ARG A 221 0.63 -11.21 9.55
CA ARG A 221 -0.43 -11.73 8.69
C ARG A 221 -0.48 -10.91 7.41
N LEU A 222 -0.50 -11.58 6.27
CA LEU A 222 -0.54 -10.96 4.96
C LEU A 222 -1.96 -10.98 4.40
N TRP A 223 -2.52 -9.79 4.19
CA TRP A 223 -3.82 -9.58 3.57
C TRP A 223 -3.62 -8.99 2.19
N ALA A 224 -4.40 -9.47 1.21
CA ALA A 224 -4.33 -8.98 -0.15
C ALA A 224 -5.73 -8.68 -0.69
N ALA A 225 -5.84 -7.65 -1.53
CA ALA A 225 -7.08 -7.35 -2.20
C ALA A 225 -6.86 -6.68 -3.56
N ARG A 226 -7.74 -7.02 -4.51
CA ARG A 226 -7.81 -6.39 -5.83
C ARG A 226 -9.25 -6.01 -6.14
N ALA A 227 -9.48 -4.72 -6.39
CA ALA A 227 -10.78 -4.18 -6.75
C ALA A 227 -11.21 -4.59 -8.16
N GLU A 228 -12.53 -4.62 -8.38
CA GLU A 228 -13.10 -4.88 -9.70
C GLU A 228 -12.63 -3.81 -10.70
N GLY A 229 -12.16 -4.24 -11.88
CA GLY A 229 -11.68 -3.33 -12.93
C GLY A 229 -10.34 -2.65 -12.61
N ASP A 230 -9.58 -3.15 -11.64
CA ASP A 230 -8.21 -2.69 -11.40
C ASP A 230 -7.28 -3.18 -12.53
N TRP A 231 -6.68 -2.23 -13.26
CA TRP A 231 -5.79 -2.49 -14.38
C TRP A 231 -4.54 -3.28 -13.97
N ILE A 232 -4.18 -3.29 -12.67
CA ILE A 232 -3.03 -4.03 -12.17
C ILE A 232 -3.14 -5.53 -12.47
N GLY A 233 -4.35 -6.07 -12.60
CA GLY A 233 -4.57 -7.47 -12.99
C GLY A 233 -4.15 -7.79 -14.42
N HIS A 234 -3.81 -6.78 -15.24
CA HIS A 234 -3.25 -6.95 -16.58
C HIS A 234 -1.72 -6.83 -16.60
N VAL A 235 -1.08 -6.45 -15.49
CA VAL A 235 0.38 -6.43 -15.40
C VAL A 235 0.89 -7.87 -15.33
N PRO A 236 1.92 -8.23 -16.11
CA PRO A 236 2.54 -9.55 -16.00
C PRO A 236 3.12 -9.77 -14.60
N HIS A 237 2.49 -10.64 -13.82
CA HIS A 237 2.92 -11.03 -12.46
C HIS A 237 4.09 -12.02 -12.51
N LEU A 238 5.20 -11.55 -13.07
CA LEU A 238 6.44 -12.30 -13.27
C LEU A 238 7.61 -11.40 -12.90
N ARG A 239 8.74 -12.01 -12.55
CA ARG A 239 10.01 -11.32 -12.35
C ARG A 239 11.05 -11.93 -13.28
N PHE A 240 11.69 -11.11 -14.11
CA PHE A 240 12.75 -11.55 -15.01
C PHE A 240 13.81 -10.47 -15.16
N ALA A 241 15.08 -10.84 -15.00
CA ALA A 241 16.24 -9.93 -15.15
C ALA A 241 16.12 -8.60 -14.36
N GLY A 242 15.51 -8.64 -13.16
CA GLY A 242 15.34 -7.46 -12.30
C GLY A 242 14.13 -6.57 -12.63
N LEU A 243 13.26 -7.01 -13.54
CA LEU A 243 12.01 -6.33 -13.87
C LEU A 243 10.80 -7.15 -13.43
N GLY A 244 9.79 -6.45 -12.92
CA GLY A 244 8.54 -7.03 -12.44
C GLY A 244 8.63 -7.57 -11.01
N HIS A 245 7.46 -7.82 -10.40
CA HIS A 245 7.34 -7.96 -8.95
C HIS A 245 6.94 -9.34 -8.46
N GLY A 246 7.10 -10.36 -9.31
CA GLY A 246 6.79 -11.73 -8.96
C GLY A 246 5.29 -12.00 -8.94
N ALA A 247 4.87 -12.95 -8.11
CA ALA A 247 3.53 -13.50 -8.15
C ALA A 247 2.46 -12.53 -7.63
N ASP A 248 1.24 -12.70 -8.14
CA ASP A 248 0.06 -11.91 -7.76
C ASP A 248 -0.39 -12.25 -6.32
N PRO A 249 -0.41 -11.28 -5.38
CA PRO A 249 -0.80 -11.54 -4.00
C PRO A 249 -2.24 -12.00 -3.80
N VAL A 250 -3.15 -11.71 -4.76
CA VAL A 250 -4.53 -12.23 -4.69
C VAL A 250 -4.69 -13.61 -5.33
N SER A 251 -3.64 -14.16 -5.91
CA SER A 251 -3.69 -15.49 -6.49
C SER A 251 -3.83 -16.58 -5.42
N GLY A 252 -4.56 -17.63 -5.77
CA GLY A 252 -4.78 -18.76 -4.88
C GLY A 252 -3.47 -19.44 -4.45
N TYR A 253 -2.38 -19.42 -5.21
CA TYR A 253 -1.14 -20.09 -4.84
C TYR A 253 -0.18 -19.22 -4.01
N PHE A 254 -0.34 -17.89 -4.00
CA PHE A 254 0.61 -17.00 -3.33
C PHE A 254 0.64 -17.17 -1.81
N GLY A 255 -0.53 -17.32 -1.17
CA GLY A 255 -0.63 -17.60 0.26
C GLY A 255 -1.13 -16.46 1.15
N ALA A 256 -1.60 -15.34 0.58
CA ALA A 256 -2.22 -14.26 1.35
C ALA A 256 -3.68 -14.57 1.75
N CYS A 257 -4.18 -13.86 2.76
CA CYS A 257 -5.58 -13.79 3.15
C CYS A 257 -6.31 -12.79 2.24
N VAL A 258 -7.06 -13.29 1.24
CA VAL A 258 -7.68 -12.44 0.21
C VAL A 258 -9.05 -11.96 0.66
N PHE A 259 -9.26 -10.64 0.75
CA PHE A 259 -10.52 -10.06 1.24
C PHE A 259 -11.35 -9.36 0.16
N SER A 260 -12.65 -9.28 0.41
CA SER A 260 -13.65 -8.68 -0.47
C SER A 260 -13.45 -7.17 -0.59
N THR A 261 -13.53 -6.69 -1.82
CA THR A 261 -13.51 -5.25 -2.16
C THR A 261 -14.84 -4.77 -2.72
N ARG A 262 -15.95 -5.46 -2.42
CA ARG A 262 -17.28 -5.11 -2.93
C ARG A 262 -17.57 -3.61 -2.72
N GLY A 263 -17.99 -2.92 -3.78
CA GLY A 263 -18.23 -1.47 -3.75
C GLY A 263 -16.99 -0.59 -3.97
N ALA A 264 -15.80 -1.17 -4.08
CA ALA A 264 -14.60 -0.49 -4.58
C ALA A 264 -14.36 -0.88 -6.04
N ARG A 265 -13.93 0.08 -6.86
CA ARG A 265 -13.66 -0.11 -8.29
C ARG A 265 -12.36 0.57 -8.71
N GLY A 266 -11.63 -0.09 -9.60
CA GLY A 266 -10.40 0.42 -10.19
C GLY A 266 -9.25 0.57 -9.19
N HIS A 267 -8.10 1.01 -9.71
CA HIS A 267 -6.84 1.09 -8.97
C HIS A 267 -6.87 2.04 -7.76
N ALA A 268 -7.76 3.03 -7.78
CA ALA A 268 -7.84 4.07 -6.75
C ALA A 268 -9.02 3.94 -5.78
N GLY A 269 -9.86 2.90 -5.92
CA GLY A 269 -11.16 2.81 -5.24
C GLY A 269 -11.15 2.20 -3.83
N TYR A 270 -10.01 1.76 -3.30
CA TYR A 270 -9.95 0.93 -2.10
C TYR A 270 -10.41 1.61 -0.80
N TYR A 271 -10.39 2.95 -0.79
CA TYR A 271 -10.85 3.79 0.32
C TYR A 271 -12.22 4.42 0.05
N GLU A 272 -12.98 3.92 -0.94
CA GLU A 272 -14.32 4.43 -1.24
C GLU A 272 -15.23 4.29 0.00
N PRO A 273 -15.83 5.38 0.50
CA PRO A 273 -16.74 5.33 1.64
C PRO A 273 -17.88 4.33 1.42
N GLY A 274 -18.19 3.52 2.43
CA GLY A 274 -19.24 2.50 2.36
C GLY A 274 -18.86 1.24 1.57
N SER A 275 -17.67 1.16 0.98
CA SER A 275 -17.18 -0.08 0.37
C SER A 275 -16.78 -1.13 1.41
N GLU A 276 -16.85 -2.39 1.00
CA GLU A 276 -16.35 -3.52 1.80
C GLU A 276 -14.83 -3.52 1.91
N SER A 277 -14.15 -2.98 0.88
CA SER A 277 -12.70 -2.77 0.91
C SER A 277 -12.29 -1.94 2.14
N LEU A 278 -12.88 -0.74 2.28
CA LEU A 278 -12.55 0.14 3.39
C LEU A 278 -12.95 -0.48 4.75
N ARG A 279 -14.12 -1.12 4.83
CA ARG A 279 -14.55 -1.82 6.05
C ARG A 279 -13.57 -2.91 6.47
N ASN A 280 -13.06 -3.70 5.52
CA ASN A 280 -12.07 -4.74 5.80
C ASN A 280 -10.73 -4.15 6.27
N VAL A 281 -10.24 -3.08 5.65
CA VAL A 281 -9.02 -2.40 6.13
C VAL A 281 -9.20 -1.88 7.55
N VAL A 282 -10.35 -1.28 7.88
CA VAL A 282 -10.68 -0.84 9.25
C VAL A 282 -10.69 -2.01 10.23
N ARG A 283 -11.30 -3.14 9.86
CA ARG A 283 -11.32 -4.35 10.70
C ARG A 283 -9.91 -4.86 10.99
N ILE A 284 -9.03 -4.88 9.98
CA ILE A 284 -7.64 -5.31 10.16
C ILE A 284 -6.87 -4.37 11.08
N VAL A 285 -6.95 -3.05 10.85
CA VAL A 285 -6.27 -2.04 11.69
C VAL A 285 -6.69 -2.15 13.16
N LEU A 286 -7.99 -2.33 13.42
CA LEU A 286 -8.55 -2.48 14.77
C LEU A 286 -8.32 -3.87 15.38
N GLY A 287 -7.55 -4.76 14.73
CA GLY A 287 -7.29 -6.11 15.23
C GLY A 287 -8.50 -7.05 15.19
N ARG A 288 -9.53 -6.72 14.41
CA ARG A 288 -10.80 -7.45 14.25
C ARG A 288 -10.76 -8.38 13.03
N GLY A 289 -9.63 -9.05 12.79
CA GLY A 289 -9.37 -9.90 11.62
C GLY A 289 -10.43 -10.99 11.39
N GLY A 290 -10.95 -11.60 12.46
CA GLY A 290 -12.04 -12.59 12.36
C GLY A 290 -13.39 -12.05 11.87
N ARG A 291 -13.52 -10.74 11.64
CA ARG A 291 -14.71 -10.11 11.03
C ARG A 291 -14.49 -9.73 9.57
N VAL A 292 -13.31 -10.00 9.01
CA VAL A 292 -12.99 -9.67 7.62
C VAL A 292 -13.86 -10.51 6.68
N GLU A 293 -14.48 -9.86 5.70
CA GLU A 293 -15.22 -10.53 4.63
C GLU A 293 -14.23 -10.97 3.54
N TYR A 294 -14.07 -12.27 3.34
CA TYR A 294 -13.15 -12.83 2.37
C TYR A 294 -13.68 -12.72 0.93
N ALA A 295 -12.76 -12.72 -0.05
CA ALA A 295 -13.14 -12.85 -1.45
C ALA A 295 -13.40 -14.34 -1.78
N GLY A 296 -14.62 -14.68 -2.19
CA GLY A 296 -14.98 -16.06 -2.52
C GLY A 296 -15.30 -16.94 -1.29
N ALA A 297 -15.19 -18.26 -1.43
CA ALA A 297 -15.58 -19.22 -0.39
C ALA A 297 -14.41 -19.60 0.55
N ALA A 298 -14.70 -19.51 1.84
CA ALA A 298 -13.94 -19.86 3.05
C ALA A 298 -12.47 -19.37 3.15
N PRO A 299 -12.11 -18.70 4.26
CA PRO A 299 -10.73 -18.30 4.51
C PRO A 299 -9.75 -19.47 4.58
N ARG A 300 -8.50 -19.20 4.23
CA ARG A 300 -7.40 -20.11 4.53
C ARG A 300 -7.23 -20.28 6.04
N LYS A 301 -6.83 -21.49 6.46
CA LYS A 301 -6.36 -21.75 7.83
C LYS A 301 -5.29 -20.72 8.20
N GLY A 302 -5.49 -20.02 9.32
CA GLY A 302 -4.59 -18.99 9.83
C GLY A 302 -5.04 -17.54 9.56
N CYS A 303 -6.00 -17.30 8.67
CA CYS A 303 -6.54 -15.96 8.42
C CYS A 303 -7.50 -15.47 9.52
N ASP A 304 -8.19 -16.39 10.20
CA ASP A 304 -9.19 -16.07 11.24
C ASP A 304 -8.62 -16.01 12.67
N ALA A 305 -7.29 -16.15 12.83
CA ALA A 305 -6.68 -16.20 14.16
C ALA A 305 -6.81 -14.83 14.88
N HIS A 306 -7.52 -14.84 16.01
CA HIS A 306 -7.67 -13.68 16.90
C HIS A 306 -6.30 -13.21 17.42
N ILE A 307 -6.12 -11.89 17.56
CA ILE A 307 -4.98 -11.37 18.34
C ILE A 307 -5.24 -11.70 19.81
N GLU A 308 -4.66 -12.78 20.33
CA GLU A 308 -4.49 -12.92 21.78
C GLU A 308 -3.43 -11.90 22.22
N GLY A 309 -3.81 -10.92 23.04
CA GLY A 309 -2.84 -9.95 23.57
C GLY A 309 -3.39 -8.67 24.20
N THR A 310 -4.63 -8.27 23.92
CA THR A 310 -5.27 -7.18 24.66
C THR A 310 -6.08 -7.77 25.79
N ARG A 311 -5.45 -7.96 26.96
CA ARG A 311 -6.21 -8.12 28.21
C ARG A 311 -7.07 -6.86 28.35
N ASP A 312 -8.37 -7.01 28.20
CA ASP A 312 -9.33 -5.99 28.60
C ASP A 312 -9.19 -5.86 30.11
N GLY A 313 -8.64 -4.74 30.57
CA GLY A 313 -8.36 -4.46 31.97
C GLY A 313 -9.65 -4.15 32.73
N ARG A 314 -10.54 -5.13 32.83
CA ARG A 314 -11.65 -5.13 33.78
C ARG A 314 -11.44 -6.26 34.78
N GLU A 315 -10.69 -5.94 35.82
CA GLU A 315 -11.00 -6.34 37.21
C GLU A 315 -10.89 -5.09 38.08
#